data_AF-A0A7J6TAY5-F1
#
_entry.id   AF-A0A7J6TAY5-F1
#
_cell.length_a   1.000
_cell.length_b   1.000
_cell.length_c   1.000
_cell.angle_alpha   90.00
_cell.angle_beta   90.00
_cell.angle_gamma   90.00
#
_symmetry.space_group_name_H-M   'P 1'
#
loop_
_entity.id
_entity.type
_entity.pdbx_description
1 polymer ?
#
loop_
_entity_poly.entity_id
_entity_poly.type
_entity_poly.pdbx_seq_one_letter_code
_entity_poly.pdbx_strand_id
1 'polypeptide(L)'
;EKLLKKCYRNGGFASSPATRTPTVIATTSAMQLATIFGFDLSRQRGEIVGWLRALMASEDGVVQSGAAFDEVAGDIRFVYCVVLSLTLLSYQLSAAESQRLARWICRCQTAEGGFGQRPGCEAHAGHTFCAVATLKLLNLTDGFDLDSCVKWLKRRVLSNGCNGRPGKPADSCYVFW
;
A
#
# COMPACT_ATOMS: atom_id res chain seq x y z
N GLU A 1 15.93 11.45 -12.50
CA GLU A 1 15.65 12.74 -11.84
C GLU A 1 14.75 13.71 -12.64
N LYS A 2 15.13 14.18 -13.84
CA LYS A 2 14.35 15.19 -14.61
C LYS A 2 12.87 14.82 -14.81
N LEU A 3 12.59 13.54 -15.09
CA LEU A 3 11.22 13.04 -15.25
C LEU A 3 10.41 13.14 -13.95
N LEU A 4 10.97 12.71 -12.82
CA LEU A 4 10.30 12.79 -11.51
C LEU A 4 9.95 14.23 -11.13
N LYS A 5 10.88 15.18 -11.35
CA LYS A 5 10.62 16.60 -11.13
C LYS A 5 9.43 17.11 -11.95
N LYS A 6 9.28 16.64 -13.20
CA LYS A 6 8.13 16.98 -14.05
C LYS A 6 6.82 16.35 -13.61
N CYS A 7 6.85 15.30 -12.79
CA CYS A 7 5.66 14.61 -12.27
C CYS A 7 5.22 15.11 -10.88
N TYR A 8 6.02 15.92 -10.18
CA TYR A 8 5.69 16.42 -8.85
C TYR A 8 4.51 17.41 -8.89
N ARG A 9 3.49 17.20 -8.05
CA ARG A 9 2.24 17.98 -8.01
C ARG A 9 1.76 18.08 -6.56
N ASN A 10 1.80 19.27 -5.98
CA ASN A 10 1.15 19.61 -4.69
C ASN A 10 1.36 18.55 -3.58
N GLY A 11 2.62 18.17 -3.33
CA GLY A 11 2.96 17.14 -2.32
C GLY A 11 2.90 15.69 -2.80
N GLY A 12 2.37 15.39 -3.99
CA GLY A 12 2.39 14.04 -4.55
C GLY A 12 3.12 13.96 -5.89
N PHE A 13 3.15 12.77 -6.49
CA PHE A 13 3.60 12.57 -7.87
C PHE A 13 2.47 12.01 -8.73
N ALA A 14 2.40 12.50 -9.95
CA ALA A 14 1.52 11.98 -11.00
C ALA A 14 2.21 10.88 -11.81
N SER A 15 1.42 10.04 -12.49
CA SER A 15 1.94 8.92 -13.30
C SER A 15 2.72 9.37 -14.54
N SER A 16 2.49 10.60 -15.02
CA SER A 16 3.19 11.19 -16.15
C SER A 16 3.26 12.72 -16.03
N PRO A 17 4.14 13.39 -16.79
CA PRO A 17 4.16 14.85 -16.84
C PRO A 17 2.86 15.50 -17.33
N ALA A 18 2.09 14.79 -18.17
CA ALA A 18 0.82 15.27 -18.71
C ALA A 18 -0.34 15.14 -17.69
N THR A 19 -0.18 14.25 -16.71
CA THR A 19 -1.19 14.01 -15.67
C THR A 19 -1.12 15.12 -14.63
N ARG A 20 -2.27 15.74 -14.32
CA ARG A 20 -2.35 16.84 -13.36
C ARG A 20 -2.47 16.38 -11.91
N THR A 21 -3.14 15.25 -11.70
CA THR A 21 -3.48 14.79 -10.35
C THR A 21 -2.47 13.76 -9.86
N PRO A 22 -1.88 13.96 -8.67
CA PRO A 22 -1.02 12.95 -8.06
C PRO A 22 -1.83 11.73 -7.61
N THR A 23 -1.18 10.57 -7.53
CA THR A 23 -1.78 9.38 -6.91
C THR A 23 -0.81 8.78 -5.90
N VAL A 24 -1.35 8.09 -4.90
CA VAL A 24 -0.52 7.48 -3.85
C VAL A 24 0.40 6.40 -4.43
N ILE A 25 -0.05 5.69 -5.47
CA ILE A 25 0.74 4.69 -6.16
C ILE A 25 1.94 5.34 -6.88
N ALA A 26 1.68 6.38 -7.69
CA ALA A 26 2.76 7.07 -8.41
C ALA A 26 3.72 7.79 -7.45
N THR A 27 3.21 8.32 -6.34
CA THR A 27 4.01 8.88 -5.25
C THR A 27 4.93 7.82 -4.62
N THR A 28 4.40 6.62 -4.37
CA THR A 28 5.20 5.51 -3.83
C THR A 28 6.29 5.07 -4.80
N SER A 29 5.98 4.94 -6.09
CA SER A 29 6.99 4.67 -7.13
C SER A 29 8.07 5.75 -7.14
N ALA A 30 7.69 7.03 -7.02
CA ALA A 30 8.64 8.13 -6.95
C ALA A 30 9.54 8.05 -5.71
N MET A 31 9.00 7.66 -4.55
CA MET A 31 9.80 7.47 -3.33
C MET A 31 10.79 6.31 -3.50
N GLN A 32 10.34 5.17 -4.02
CA GLN A 32 11.21 4.02 -4.28
C GLN A 32 12.33 4.37 -5.26
N LEU A 33 12.02 5.08 -6.36
CA LEU A 33 13.02 5.55 -7.31
C LEU A 33 14.00 6.53 -6.67
N ALA A 34 13.53 7.45 -5.83
CA ALA A 34 14.40 8.37 -5.10
C ALA A 34 15.34 7.63 -4.14
N THR A 35 14.84 6.62 -3.42
CA THR A 35 15.68 5.78 -2.54
C THR A 35 16.70 4.96 -3.33
N ILE A 36 16.29 4.27 -4.40
CA ILE A 36 17.17 3.39 -5.19
C ILE A 36 18.27 4.19 -5.90
N PHE A 37 17.92 5.34 -6.47
CA PHE A 37 18.85 6.16 -7.27
C PHE A 37 19.46 7.34 -6.52
N GLY A 38 19.16 7.51 -5.22
CA GLY A 38 19.70 8.58 -4.38
C GLY A 38 19.25 9.99 -4.77
N PHE A 39 18.00 10.16 -5.22
CA PHE A 39 17.48 11.50 -5.53
C PHE A 39 17.11 12.27 -4.25
N ASP A 40 17.61 13.50 -4.14
CA ASP A 40 17.31 14.38 -3.01
C ASP A 40 15.88 14.93 -3.09
N LEU A 41 15.07 14.58 -2.11
CA LEU A 41 13.70 15.08 -1.90
C LEU A 41 13.56 15.90 -0.60
N SER A 42 14.67 16.30 0.02
CA SER A 42 14.69 17.01 1.30
C SER A 42 13.80 18.26 1.29
N ARG A 43 13.82 19.03 0.19
CA ARG A 43 13.00 20.24 0.01
C ARG A 43 11.51 19.95 -0.08
N GLN A 44 11.11 18.83 -0.69
CA GLN A 44 9.71 18.44 -0.86
C GLN A 44 9.18 17.59 0.29
N ARG A 45 10.06 17.08 1.17
CA ARG A 45 9.71 16.12 2.23
C ARG A 45 8.50 16.56 3.05
N GLY A 46 8.46 17.82 3.49
CA GLY A 46 7.37 18.35 4.33
C GLY A 46 6.01 18.32 3.60
N GLU A 47 5.98 18.78 2.36
CA GLU A 47 4.77 18.77 1.52
C GLU A 47 4.32 17.35 1.22
N ILE A 48 5.26 16.43 0.94
CA ILE A 48 4.95 15.03 0.66
C ILE A 48 4.34 14.35 1.89
N VAL A 49 4.95 14.53 3.06
CA VAL A 49 4.40 14.00 4.32
C VAL A 49 3.02 14.58 4.59
N GLY A 50 2.83 15.90 4.44
CA GLY A 50 1.54 16.55 4.63
C GLY A 50 0.44 15.96 3.73
N TRP A 51 0.76 15.79 2.45
CA TRP A 51 -0.15 15.19 1.47
C TRP A 51 -0.50 13.73 1.80
N LEU A 52 0.51 12.90 2.12
CA LEU A 52 0.30 11.50 2.51
C LEU A 52 -0.58 11.37 3.76
N ARG A 53 -0.38 12.24 4.77
CA ARG A 53 -1.21 12.24 5.99
C ARG A 53 -2.64 12.69 5.71
N ALA A 54 -2.85 13.64 4.80
CA ALA A 54 -4.20 14.06 4.39
C ALA A 54 -5.00 12.89 3.78
N LEU A 55 -4.35 11.98 3.05
CA LEU A 55 -5.00 10.76 2.51
C LEU A 55 -5.46 9.78 3.60
N MET A 56 -4.93 9.89 4.83
CA MET A 56 -5.25 9.04 5.98
C MET A 56 -6.25 9.69 6.95
N ALA A 57 -6.92 10.77 6.54
CA ALA A 57 -7.78 11.56 7.42
C ALA A 57 -9.04 10.81 7.92
N SER A 58 -9.42 9.70 7.30
CA SER A 58 -10.56 8.89 7.74
C SER A 58 -10.35 8.32 9.15
N GLU A 59 -11.40 8.44 9.98
CA GLU A 59 -11.44 7.86 11.34
C GLU A 59 -11.53 6.33 11.33
N ASP A 60 -11.97 5.73 10.23
CA ASP A 60 -12.08 4.27 10.06
C ASP A 60 -10.78 3.62 9.58
N GLY A 61 -9.73 4.41 9.28
CA GLY A 61 -8.45 3.91 8.75
C GLY A 61 -8.44 3.66 7.24
N VAL A 62 -9.49 4.09 6.53
CA VAL A 62 -9.54 4.10 5.07
C VAL A 62 -8.56 5.14 4.52
N VAL A 63 -7.72 4.72 3.58
CA VAL A 63 -6.78 5.62 2.88
C VAL A 63 -7.26 5.89 1.47
N GLN A 64 -7.23 7.16 1.08
CA GLN A 64 -7.65 7.63 -0.24
C GLN A 64 -6.53 7.49 -1.30
N SER A 65 -6.92 7.45 -2.57
CA SER A 65 -5.99 7.25 -3.70
C SER A 65 -5.23 8.51 -4.11
N GLY A 66 -5.75 9.71 -3.79
CA GLY A 66 -5.20 11.01 -4.18
C GLY A 66 -5.71 11.57 -5.52
N ALA A 67 -6.40 10.76 -6.35
CA ALA A 67 -7.24 11.30 -7.42
C ALA A 67 -8.43 12.04 -6.80
N ALA A 68 -9.01 13.04 -7.50
CA ALA A 68 -10.15 13.83 -7.03
C ALA A 68 -11.13 12.98 -6.20
N PHE A 69 -11.56 13.54 -5.07
CA PHE A 69 -12.22 12.93 -3.90
C PHE A 69 -13.50 12.10 -4.14
N ASP A 70 -13.71 11.53 -5.33
CA ASP A 70 -14.88 10.77 -5.72
C ASP A 70 -14.66 9.26 -5.55
N GLU A 71 -15.44 8.71 -4.61
CA GLU A 71 -16.10 7.39 -4.64
C GLU A 71 -15.28 6.09 -4.69
N VAL A 72 -13.94 6.13 -4.79
CA VAL A 72 -13.16 4.89 -4.62
C VAL A 72 -13.07 4.53 -3.14
N ALA A 73 -13.90 3.58 -2.71
CA ALA A 73 -13.84 2.95 -1.39
C ALA A 73 -12.39 2.52 -1.07
N GLY A 74 -11.98 2.71 0.19
CA GLY A 74 -10.63 2.42 0.67
C GLY A 74 -10.07 1.09 0.19
N ASP A 75 -8.80 1.12 -0.23
CA ASP A 75 -8.08 -0.02 -0.78
C ASP A 75 -6.79 -0.25 0.00
N ILE A 76 -6.51 -1.49 0.37
CA ILE A 76 -5.33 -1.87 1.14
C ILE A 76 -4.00 -1.50 0.46
N ARG A 77 -3.99 -1.41 -0.87
CA ARG A 77 -2.84 -0.95 -1.65
C ARG A 77 -2.49 0.49 -1.30
N PHE A 78 -3.49 1.34 -1.06
CA PHE A 78 -3.28 2.74 -0.71
C PHE A 78 -2.69 2.88 0.68
N VAL A 79 -3.14 2.04 1.63
CA VAL A 79 -2.55 1.99 2.97
C VAL A 79 -1.08 1.60 2.92
N TYR A 80 -0.76 0.53 2.19
CA TYR A 80 0.63 0.11 1.97
C TYR A 80 1.49 1.20 1.32
N CYS A 81 0.97 1.83 0.27
CA CYS A 81 1.65 2.92 -0.43
C CYS A 81 1.98 4.09 0.50
N VAL A 82 1.04 4.52 1.35
CA VAL A 82 1.28 5.60 2.31
C VAL A 82 2.32 5.18 3.35
N VAL A 83 2.14 4.03 4.00
CA VAL A 83 3.04 3.58 5.08
C VAL A 83 4.46 3.35 4.56
N LEU A 84 4.62 2.74 3.39
CA LEU A 84 5.92 2.57 2.76
C LEU A 84 6.56 3.93 2.45
N SER A 85 5.81 4.85 1.83
CA SER A 85 6.32 6.19 1.47
C SER A 85 6.77 6.97 2.71
N LEU A 86 6.00 6.95 3.79
CA LEU A 86 6.38 7.58 5.06
C LEU A 86 7.63 6.93 5.66
N THR A 87 7.73 5.60 5.61
CA THR A 87 8.91 4.87 6.08
C THR A 87 10.16 5.26 5.29
N LEU A 88 10.08 5.32 3.95
CA LEU A 88 11.19 5.74 3.09
C LEU A 88 11.62 7.19 3.34
N LEU A 89 10.68 8.04 3.78
CA LEU A 89 10.93 9.42 4.19
C LEU A 89 11.40 9.56 5.65
N SER A 90 11.64 8.44 6.34
CA SER A 90 11.98 8.38 7.77
C SER A 90 10.99 9.19 8.61
N TYR A 91 9.70 9.07 8.31
CA TYR A 91 8.61 9.72 9.04
C TYR A 91 7.84 8.67 9.85
N GLN A 92 7.78 8.88 11.16
CA GLN A 92 7.09 7.99 12.07
C GLN A 92 5.65 8.45 12.31
N LEU A 93 4.69 7.55 12.08
CA LEU A 93 3.30 7.76 12.47
C LEU A 93 3.14 7.70 14.00
N SER A 94 2.16 8.42 14.53
CA SER A 94 1.78 8.27 15.94
C SER A 94 1.22 6.86 16.20
N ALA A 95 1.29 6.41 17.45
CA ALA A 95 0.73 5.11 17.84
C ALA A 95 -0.76 4.99 17.48
N ALA A 96 -1.53 6.08 17.64
CA ALA A 96 -2.95 6.13 17.31
C ALA A 96 -3.20 5.99 15.80
N GLU A 97 -2.41 6.66 14.96
CA GLU A 97 -2.48 6.51 13.50
C GLU A 97 -2.12 5.08 13.07
N SER A 98 -1.02 4.52 13.58
CA SER A 98 -0.58 3.16 13.26
C SER A 98 -1.62 2.11 13.66
N GLN A 99 -2.16 2.19 14.88
CA GLN A 99 -3.18 1.25 15.35
C GLN A 99 -4.49 1.36 14.55
N ARG A 100 -4.88 2.58 14.14
CA ARG A 100 -6.08 2.78 13.31
C ARG A 100 -5.94 2.09 11.96
N LEU A 101 -4.81 2.26 11.27
CA LEU A 101 -4.53 1.57 10.02
C LEU A 101 -4.49 0.06 10.18
N ALA A 102 -3.79 -0.43 11.22
CA ALA A 102 -3.67 -1.87 11.48
C ALA A 102 -5.04 -2.52 11.72
N ARG A 103 -5.91 -1.89 12.54
CA ARG A 103 -7.28 -2.40 12.77
C ARG A 103 -8.08 -2.51 11.47
N TRP A 104 -7.98 -1.53 10.58
CA TRP A 104 -8.67 -1.59 9.29
C TRP A 104 -8.11 -2.71 8.41
N ILE A 105 -6.78 -2.87 8.33
CA ILE A 105 -6.14 -3.96 7.60
C ILE A 105 -6.58 -5.33 8.11
N CYS A 106 -6.64 -5.53 9.43
CA CYS A 106 -7.05 -6.82 10.01
C CYS A 106 -8.48 -7.20 9.63
N ARG A 107 -9.39 -6.23 9.46
CA ARG A 107 -10.75 -6.47 8.94
C ARG A 107 -10.78 -6.92 7.48
N CYS A 108 -9.69 -6.77 6.74
CA CYS A 108 -9.56 -7.25 5.37
C CYS A 108 -9.14 -8.72 5.28
N GLN A 109 -8.75 -9.37 6.40
CA GLN A 109 -8.48 -10.81 6.38
C GLN A 109 -9.77 -11.59 6.16
N THR A 110 -9.76 -12.54 5.24
CA THR A 110 -10.92 -13.35 4.88
C THR A 110 -10.91 -14.69 5.61
N ALA A 111 -12.05 -15.39 5.60
CA ALA A 111 -12.15 -16.76 6.14
C ALA A 111 -11.22 -17.77 5.42
N GLU A 112 -10.72 -17.44 4.23
CA GLU A 112 -9.76 -18.29 3.52
C GLU A 112 -8.35 -18.22 4.12
N GLY A 113 -8.04 -17.13 4.85
CA GLY A 113 -6.78 -16.83 5.51
C GLY A 113 -6.00 -15.67 4.87
N GLY A 114 -6.17 -15.41 3.58
CA GLY A 114 -5.56 -14.26 2.90
C GLY A 114 -6.33 -12.95 3.13
N PHE A 115 -5.86 -11.85 2.51
CA PHE A 115 -6.50 -10.53 2.62
C PHE A 115 -7.16 -10.10 1.32
N GLY A 116 -8.32 -9.46 1.44
CA GLY A 116 -9.02 -8.82 0.33
C GLY A 116 -8.65 -7.35 0.16
N GLN A 117 -9.13 -6.77 -0.93
CA GLN A 117 -8.91 -5.35 -1.27
C GLN A 117 -9.41 -4.39 -0.15
N ARG A 118 -10.52 -4.79 0.47
CA ARG A 118 -11.25 -4.12 1.55
C ARG A 118 -12.04 -5.18 2.34
N PRO A 119 -12.61 -4.86 3.52
CA PRO A 119 -13.40 -5.82 4.27
C PRO A 119 -14.52 -6.43 3.43
N GLY A 120 -14.64 -7.76 3.47
CA GLY A 120 -15.63 -8.53 2.72
C GLY A 120 -15.27 -8.87 1.26
N CYS A 121 -14.11 -8.42 0.75
CA CYS A 121 -13.63 -8.85 -0.57
C CYS A 121 -12.88 -10.19 -0.53
N GLU A 122 -12.83 -10.88 -1.67
CA GLU A 122 -12.08 -12.14 -1.87
C GLU A 122 -10.59 -11.97 -1.55
N ALA A 123 -9.98 -13.01 -0.97
CA ALA A 123 -8.54 -13.02 -0.71
C ALA A 123 -7.73 -12.98 -2.01
N HIS A 124 -6.67 -12.17 -2.01
CA HIS A 124 -5.78 -12.03 -3.16
C HIS A 124 -4.33 -11.86 -2.71
N ALA A 125 -3.37 -12.46 -3.43
CA ALA A 125 -1.97 -12.50 -3.03
C ALA A 125 -1.38 -11.08 -2.96
N GLY A 126 -1.62 -10.24 -3.96
CA GLY A 126 -1.18 -8.83 -3.92
C GLY A 126 -1.76 -8.01 -2.76
N HIS A 127 -3.01 -8.27 -2.35
CA HIS A 127 -3.62 -7.61 -1.19
C HIS A 127 -3.06 -8.17 0.12
N THR A 128 -2.79 -9.47 0.16
CA THR A 128 -2.14 -10.16 1.27
C THR A 128 -0.72 -9.64 1.50
N PHE A 129 0.06 -9.45 0.44
CA PHE A 129 1.35 -8.78 0.50
C PHE A 129 1.21 -7.38 1.10
N CYS A 130 0.31 -6.55 0.56
CA CYS A 130 0.10 -5.18 1.06
C CYS A 130 -0.26 -5.19 2.54
N ALA A 131 -1.13 -6.09 2.99
CA ALA A 131 -1.53 -6.24 4.38
C ALA A 131 -0.33 -6.58 5.28
N VAL A 132 0.33 -7.71 5.01
CA VAL A 132 1.40 -8.25 5.84
C VAL A 132 2.60 -7.31 5.88
N ALA A 133 3.00 -6.76 4.73
CA ALA A 133 4.09 -5.79 4.65
C ALA A 133 3.78 -4.52 5.46
N THR A 134 2.54 -4.00 5.36
CA THR A 134 2.14 -2.81 6.12
C THR A 134 2.14 -3.07 7.62
N LEU A 135 1.57 -4.18 8.07
CA LEU A 135 1.56 -4.55 9.49
C LEU A 135 2.99 -4.73 10.03
N LYS A 136 3.89 -5.28 9.22
CA LYS A 136 5.31 -5.38 9.57
C LYS A 136 5.99 -4.01 9.68
N LEU A 137 5.74 -3.10 8.73
CA LEU A 137 6.28 -1.73 8.77
C LEU A 137 5.77 -0.93 9.97
N LEU A 138 4.52 -1.16 10.39
CA LEU A 138 3.93 -0.54 11.58
C LEU A 138 4.34 -1.21 12.89
N ASN A 139 5.04 -2.36 12.84
CA ASN A 139 5.36 -3.21 13.99
C ASN A 139 4.10 -3.66 14.76
N LEU A 140 3.04 -4.05 14.04
CA LEU A 140 1.74 -4.46 14.59
C LEU A 140 1.28 -5.79 13.96
N THR A 141 1.97 -6.88 14.25
CA THR A 141 1.74 -8.19 13.62
C THR A 141 0.75 -9.09 14.35
N ASP A 142 0.34 -8.73 15.57
CA ASP A 142 -0.48 -9.60 16.43
C ASP A 142 -1.99 -9.52 16.15
N GLY A 143 -2.40 -8.68 15.19
CA GLY A 143 -3.81 -8.38 14.94
C GLY A 143 -4.51 -9.29 13.92
N PHE A 144 -3.83 -10.26 13.32
CA PHE A 144 -4.38 -11.14 12.29
C PHE A 144 -3.98 -12.60 12.51
N ASP A 145 -4.75 -13.53 11.95
CA ASP A 145 -4.43 -14.95 12.04
C ASP A 145 -3.29 -15.30 11.07
N LEU A 146 -2.06 -15.28 11.59
CA LEU A 146 -0.86 -15.60 10.85
C LEU A 146 -0.87 -17.03 10.29
N ASP A 147 -1.40 -17.99 11.05
CA ASP A 147 -1.38 -19.40 10.67
C ASP A 147 -2.29 -19.66 9.47
N SER A 148 -3.51 -19.10 9.46
CA SER A 148 -4.39 -19.21 8.29
C SER A 148 -3.82 -18.46 7.09
N CYS A 149 -3.19 -17.30 7.29
CA CYS A 149 -2.50 -16.57 6.22
C CYS A 149 -1.38 -17.40 5.57
N VAL A 150 -0.49 -18.00 6.37
CA VAL A 150 0.59 -18.87 5.86
C VAL A 150 0.03 -20.09 5.13
N LYS A 151 -1.01 -20.73 5.68
CA LYS A 151 -1.68 -21.86 5.02
C LYS A 151 -2.31 -21.44 3.68
N TRP A 152 -2.91 -20.26 3.62
CA TRP A 152 -3.53 -19.73 2.39
C TRP A 152 -2.48 -19.44 1.31
N LEU A 153 -1.36 -18.80 1.67
CA LEU A 153 -0.24 -18.52 0.76
C LEU A 153 0.42 -19.79 0.22
N LYS A 154 0.63 -20.81 1.06
CA LYS A 154 1.17 -22.11 0.61
C LYS A 154 0.32 -22.75 -0.49
N ARG A 155 -1.00 -22.57 -0.44
CA ARG A 155 -1.93 -23.05 -1.49
C ARG A 155 -1.91 -22.23 -2.78
N ARG A 156 -1.19 -21.10 -2.82
CA ARG A 156 -0.97 -20.30 -4.03
C ARG A 156 0.21 -20.79 -4.86
N VAL A 157 1.09 -21.61 -4.29
CA VAL A 157 2.21 -22.24 -4.99
C VAL A 157 1.68 -23.47 -5.74
N LEU A 158 1.69 -23.40 -7.06
CA LEU A 158 1.28 -24.45 -7.98
C LEU A 158 2.50 -25.14 -8.60
N SER A 159 2.28 -26.22 -9.35
CA SER A 159 3.35 -26.92 -10.06
C SER A 159 4.03 -26.08 -11.14
N ASN A 160 3.35 -25.08 -11.69
CA ASN A 160 3.81 -24.24 -12.81
C ASN A 160 3.96 -22.75 -12.45
N GLY A 161 4.03 -22.40 -11.16
CA GLY A 161 4.20 -21.02 -10.70
C GLY A 161 3.27 -20.68 -9.54
N CYS A 162 2.97 -19.40 -9.34
CA CYS A 162 2.07 -18.93 -8.29
C CYS A 162 0.81 -18.31 -8.88
N ASN A 163 -0.33 -18.42 -8.21
CA ASN A 163 -1.55 -17.70 -8.59
C ASN A 163 -2.01 -16.70 -7.52
N GLY A 164 -2.78 -15.71 -7.95
CA GLY A 164 -3.23 -14.64 -7.06
C GLY A 164 -4.38 -15.04 -6.13
N ARG A 165 -5.19 -16.01 -6.52
CA ARG A 165 -6.41 -16.41 -5.80
C ARG A 165 -6.90 -17.80 -6.24
N PRO A 166 -7.75 -18.48 -5.45
CA PRO A 166 -8.26 -19.81 -5.79
C PRO A 166 -8.89 -19.89 -7.19
N GLY A 167 -8.67 -21.02 -7.88
CA GLY A 167 -9.28 -21.28 -9.19
C GLY A 167 -8.76 -20.42 -10.36
N LYS A 168 -7.70 -19.62 -10.18
CA LYS A 168 -7.07 -18.84 -11.25
C LYS A 168 -5.75 -19.43 -11.71
N PRO A 169 -5.34 -19.20 -12.98
CA PRO A 169 -4.07 -19.70 -13.51
C PRO A 169 -2.88 -19.05 -12.80
N ALA A 170 -1.71 -19.69 -12.95
CA ALA A 170 -0.45 -19.11 -12.52
C ALA A 170 -0.13 -17.83 -13.31
N ASP A 171 0.48 -16.86 -12.65
CA ASP A 171 1.02 -15.64 -13.23
C ASP A 171 2.33 -15.28 -12.51
N SER A 172 3.36 -14.98 -13.29
CA SER A 172 4.71 -14.67 -12.83
C SER A 172 4.77 -13.55 -11.78
N CYS A 173 3.84 -12.59 -11.79
CA CYS A 173 3.88 -11.50 -10.82
C CYS A 173 3.64 -11.98 -9.37
N TYR A 174 2.92 -13.10 -9.17
CA TYR A 174 2.67 -13.70 -7.86
C TYR A 174 3.86 -14.49 -7.30
N VAL A 175 4.99 -14.51 -8.00
CA VAL A 175 6.25 -14.96 -7.39
C VAL A 175 6.74 -13.94 -6.36
N PHE A 176 6.46 -12.65 -6.59
CA PHE A 176 6.77 -11.57 -5.65
C PHE A 176 5.63 -11.30 -4.66
N TRP A 177 4.39 -11.19 -5.17
CA TRP A 177 3.20 -10.90 -4.37
C TRP A 177 2.73 -12.10 -3.57
#